data_AF-A0A167HCJ5-F1
#
_entry.id   AF-A0A167HCJ5-F1
#
_cell.length_a   1.000
_cell.length_b   1.000
_cell.length_c   1.000
_cell.angle_alpha   90.00
_cell.angle_beta   90.00
_cell.angle_gamma   90.00
#
_symmetry.space_group_name_H-M   'P 1'
#
loop_
_entity.id
_entity.type
_entity.pdbx_description
1 polymer ?
#
loop_
_entity_poly.entity_id
_entity_poly.type
_entity_poly.pdbx_seq_one_letter_code
_entity_poly.pdbx_strand_id
1 'polypeptide(L)' 'MSIQDNDGDNISVTIKSEQTWITAEQADATLTLKFAPTLFDVGQHDVKIELSDGKVITWFDLQVIINENPEQWEEHALTN' A
#
# COMPACT_ATOMS: atom_id res chain seq x y z
N MET A 1 5.37 8.02 5.37
CA MET A 1 4.40 9.11 5.62
C MET A 1 4.40 9.36 7.11
N SER A 2 4.66 10.59 7.56
CA SER A 2 4.49 10.96 8.97
C SER A 2 3.10 11.56 9.13
N ILE A 3 2.31 11.01 10.04
CA ILE A 3 0.94 11.43 10.33
C ILE A 3 1.02 12.27 11.59
N GLN A 4 0.89 13.59 11.46
CA GLN A 4 0.91 14.52 12.60
C GLN A 4 -0.47 15.13 12.80
N ASP A 5 -0.95 15.08 14.04
CA ASP A 5 -2.02 15.93 14.53
C ASP A 5 -1.41 17.08 15.33
N ASN A 6 -1.96 18.28 15.15
CA ASN A 6 -1.44 19.50 15.75
C ASN A 6 -1.83 19.63 17.23
N ASP A 7 -2.85 18.88 17.67
CA ASP A 7 -3.29 18.80 19.07
C ASP A 7 -2.63 17.64 19.85
N GLY A 8 -1.89 16.76 19.16
CA GLY A 8 -1.21 15.62 19.77
C GLY A 8 -2.13 14.43 20.08
N ASP A 9 -3.33 14.38 19.49
CA ASP A 9 -4.25 13.27 19.64
C ASP A 9 -3.75 12.02 18.89
N ASN A 10 -4.13 10.84 19.40
CA ASN A 10 -3.69 9.56 18.85
C ASN A 10 -4.47 9.26 17.56
N ILE A 11 -3.79 9.29 16.40
CA ILE A 11 -4.44 9.05 15.11
C ILE A 11 -4.65 7.55 14.88
N SER A 12 -5.89 7.18 14.59
CA SER A 12 -6.26 5.84 14.14
C SER A 12 -6.22 5.76 12.62
N VAL A 13 -5.49 4.78 12.09
CA VAL A 13 -5.43 4.52 10.65
C VAL A 13 -6.26 3.28 10.33
N THR A 14 -7.20 3.43 9.39
CA THR A 14 -7.95 2.30 8.84
C THR A 14 -7.67 2.20 7.35
N ILE A 15 -7.10 1.07 6.92
CA ILE A 15 -6.87 0.83 5.49
C ILE A 15 -8.05 0.04 4.95
N LYS A 16 -8.75 0.61 3.96
CA LYS A 16 -9.79 -0.07 3.20
C LYS A 16 -9.20 -0.46 1.85
N SER A 17 -8.44 -1.54 1.87
CA SER A 17 -7.85 -2.18 0.69
C SER A 17 -8.64 -3.45 0.39
N GLU A 18 -9.17 -3.58 -0.83
CA GLU A 18 -9.74 -4.85 -1.30
C GLU A 18 -8.63 -5.86 -1.65
N GLN A 19 -7.41 -5.37 -1.83
CA GLN A 19 -6.24 -6.16 -2.22
C GLN A 19 -5.63 -6.86 -1.01
N THR A 20 -5.57 -8.20 -1.05
CA THR A 20 -5.03 -9.05 0.03
C THR A 20 -3.51 -9.04 0.11
N TRP A 21 -2.82 -8.58 -0.93
CA TRP A 21 -1.36 -8.49 -1.02
C TRP A 21 -0.80 -7.18 -0.43
N ILE A 22 -1.67 -6.31 0.06
CA ILE A 22 -1.29 -5.05 0.72
C ILE A 22 -1.47 -5.26 2.22
N THR A 23 -0.38 -5.10 2.97
CA THR A 23 -0.41 -5.12 4.44
C THR A 23 0.00 -3.76 4.97
N ALA A 24 -0.70 -3.34 6.01
CA ALA A 24 -0.52 -2.05 6.65
C ALA A 24 -0.01 -2.25 8.07
N GLU A 25 1.06 -1.56 8.44
CA GLU A 25 1.61 -1.56 9.78
C GLU A 25 1.73 -0.12 10.25
N GLN A 26 1.01 0.21 11.32
CA GLN A 26 1.13 1.50 11.98
C GLN A 26 2.04 1.32 13.20
N ALA A 27 3.10 2.11 13.28
CA ALA A 27 3.93 2.26 14.46
C ALA A 27 4.04 3.76 14.77
N ASP A 28 3.60 4.16 15.96
CA ASP A 28 3.51 5.55 16.39
C ASP A 28 2.76 6.44 15.35
N ALA A 29 3.45 7.47 14.85
CA ALA A 29 2.99 8.40 13.82
C ALA A 29 3.38 7.97 12.40
N THR A 30 3.82 6.73 12.18
CA THR A 30 4.28 6.24 10.89
C THR A 30 3.40 5.09 10.40
N LEU A 31 2.82 5.27 9.22
CA LEU A 31 2.16 4.20 8.48
C LEU A 31 3.11 3.61 7.44
N THR A 32 3.35 2.31 7.55
CA THR A 32 4.14 1.52 6.61
C THR A 32 3.22 0.61 5.80
N LEU A 33 3.28 0.73 4.48
CA LEU A 33 2.60 -0.18 3.55
C LEU A 33 3.62 -1.16 2.99
N LYS A 34 3.31 -2.45 3.10
CA LYS A 34 4.09 -3.53 2.51
C LYS A 34 3.27 -4.16 1.39
N PHE A 35 3.84 -4.20 0.19
CA PHE A 35 3.21 -4.74 -1.01
C PHE A 35 3.86 -6.09 -1.36
N ALA A 36 3.06 -7.15 -1.49
CA ALA A 36 3.51 -8.47 -1.91
C ALA A 36 2.66 -8.99 -3.10
N PRO A 37 2.62 -8.25 -4.23
CA PRO A 37 1.80 -8.61 -5.39
C PRO A 37 2.29 -9.91 -6.03
N THR A 38 1.37 -10.63 -6.67
CA THR A 38 1.65 -11.80 -7.50
C THR A 38 1.51 -11.46 -8.99
N LEU A 39 1.81 -12.43 -9.86
CA LEU A 39 1.57 -12.28 -11.30
C LEU A 39 0.08 -12.04 -11.61
N PHE A 40 -0.84 -12.51 -10.76
CA PHE A 40 -2.28 -12.27 -10.95
C PHE A 40 -2.72 -10.85 -10.57
N ASP A 41 -1.85 -10.09 -9.91
CA ASP A 41 -2.11 -8.73 -9.47
C ASP A 41 -1.55 -7.69 -10.45
N VAL A 42 -1.07 -8.11 -11.63
CA VAL A 42 -0.63 -7.20 -12.69
C VAL A 42 -1.79 -6.30 -13.13
N GLY A 43 -1.53 -5.00 -13.21
CA GLY A 43 -2.52 -3.99 -13.54
C GLY A 43 -2.56 -2.85 -12.54
N GLN A 44 -3.61 -2.02 -12.64
CA GLN A 44 -3.83 -0.88 -11.76
C GLN A 44 -4.75 -1.25 -10.61
N HIS A 45 -4.37 -0.86 -9.40
CA HIS A 45 -5.13 -1.06 -8.17
C HIS A 45 -5.26 0.26 -7.42
N ASP A 46 -6.48 0.64 -7.11
CA ASP A 46 -6.76 1.82 -6.30
C ASP A 46 -6.89 1.39 -4.82
N VAL A 47 -6.14 2.06 -3.96
CA VAL A 47 -6.06 1.80 -2.52
C VAL A 47 -6.54 3.03 -1.77
N LYS A 48 -7.55 2.87 -0.92
CA LYS A 48 -8.09 3.97 -0.11
C LYS A 48 -7.67 3.83 1.34
N ILE A 49 -7.07 4.88 1.87
CA ILE A 49 -6.59 4.94 3.24
C ILE A 49 -7.41 5.99 3.99
N GLU A 50 -8.01 5.57 5.10
CA GLU A 50 -8.79 6.42 6.00
C GLU A 50 -7.91 6.76 7.21
N LEU A 51 -7.73 8.05 7.46
CA LEU A 51 -7.02 8.58 8.62
C LEU A 51 -8.03 9.32 9.51
N SER A 52 -8.07 9.00 10.80
CA SER A 52 -9.00 9.62 11.74
C SER A 52 -8.37 9.88 13.09
N ASP A 53 -8.54 11.09 13.62
CA ASP A 53 -8.17 11.49 14.99
C ASP A 53 -9.34 11.34 15.98
N GLY A 54 -10.46 10.73 15.55
CA GLY A 54 -11.70 10.61 16.32
C GLY A 54 -12.65 11.81 16.20
N LYS A 55 -12.22 12.91 15.54
CA LYS A 55 -13.05 14.10 15.26
C LYS A 55 -13.24 14.32 13.76
N VAL A 56 -12.17 14.19 12.98
CA VAL A 56 -12.12 14.43 11.54
C VAL A 56 -11.60 13.18 10.83
N ILE A 57 -12.21 12.88 9.69
CA ILE A 57 -11.77 11.81 8.80
C ILE A 57 -11.15 12.43 7.55
N THR A 58 -9.94 12.01 7.22
CA THR A 58 -9.24 12.36 5.99
C THR A 58 -9.01 11.11 5.15
N TRP A 59 -9.20 11.24 3.85
CA TRP A 59 -8.98 10.16 2.89
C TRP A 59 -7.72 10.41 2.09
N PHE A 60 -6.98 9.33 1.84
CA PHE A 60 -5.85 9.33 0.94
C PHE A 60 -6.04 8.23 -0.11
N ASP A 61 -6.17 8.65 -1.37
CA ASP A 61 -6.25 7.75 -2.51
C ASP A 61 -4.84 7.48 -3.04
N LEU A 62 -4.44 6.21 -3.07
CA LEU A 62 -3.17 5.75 -3.59
C LEU A 62 -3.41 4.84 -4.79
N GLN A 63 -2.84 5.21 -5.95
CA GLN A 63 -2.84 4.35 -7.13
C GLN A 63 -1.56 3.50 -7.14
N VAL A 64 -1.73 2.19 -7.22
CA VAL A 64 -0.62 1.22 -7.33
C VAL A 64 -0.70 0.56 -8.69
N ILE A 65 0.39 0.62 -9.46
CA ILE A 65 0.49 -0.02 -10.78
C ILE A 65 1.51 -1.15 -10.67
N ILE A 66 1.05 -2.38 -10.86
CA ILE A 66 1.90 -3.56 -10.93
C ILE A 66 2.21 -3.82 -12.39
N ASN A 67 3.47 -3.65 -12.77
CA ASN A 67 3.97 -3.96 -14.10
C ASN A 67 4.56 -5.37 -14.11
N GLU A 68 4.28 -6.14 -15.16
CA GLU A 68 5.01 -7.36 -15.42
C GLU A 68 6.49 -7.06 -15.68
N ASN A 69 7.35 -7.91 -15.13
CA ASN A 69 8.76 -7.90 -15.46
C ASN A 69 9.12 -9.19 -16.23
N PRO A 70 8.95 -9.22 -17.56
CA PRO A 70 9.23 -10.40 -18.37
C PRO A 70 10.70 -10.84 -18.28
N GLU A 71 11.64 -9.95 -17.98
CA GLU A 71 13.07 -10.29 -17.81
C GLU A 71 13.35 -11.25 -16.64
N GLN A 72 12.42 -11.39 -15.68
CA GLN A 72 12.56 -12.35 -14.56
C GLN A 72 12.10 -13.77 -14.94
N TRP A 73 11.44 -13.92 -16.08
CA TRP A 73 10.84 -15.18 -16.53
C TRP A 73 11.17 -15.50 -17.99
N GLU A 74 11.95 -14.66 -18.67
CA GLU A 74 12.47 -14.97 -20.01
C GLU A 74 13.32 -16.24 -19.92
N GLU A 75 12.98 -17.22 -20.77
CA GLU A 75 13.82 -18.39 -20.97
C GLU A 75 15.17 -17.93 -21.54
N HIS A 76 16.19 -17.85 -20.68
CA HIS A 76 17.56 -17.82 -21.14
C HIS A 76 17.87 -19.18 -21.76
N ALA A 77 17.96 -19.21 -23.09
CA ALA A 77 18.43 -20.39 -23.80
C ALA A 77 19.81 -20.78 -23.23
N LEU A 78 19.90 -21.95 -22.59
CA LEU A 78 21.19 -22.54 -22.22
C LEU A 78 21.91 -22.91 -23.51
N THR A 79 22.80 -22.03 -23.98
CA THR A 79 23.69 -22.35 -25.09
C THR A 79 24.76 -23.32 -24.59
N ASN A 80 24.81 -24.48 -25.24
CA ASN A 80 25.74 -25.59 -24.98
C ASN A 80 27.13 -25.30 -25.56
#